data_AF-A0A951DJU1-F1
#
_entry.id   AF-A0A951DJU1-F1
#
_cell.length_a   1.000
_cell.length_b   1.000
_cell.length_c   1.000
_cell.angle_alpha   90.00
_cell.angle_beta   90.00
_cell.angle_gamma   90.00
#
_symmetry.space_group_name_H-M   'P 1'
#
loop_
_entity.id
_entity.type
_entity.pdbx_description
1 polymer ?
#
loop_
_entity_poly.entity_id
_entity_poly.type
_entity_poly.pdbx_seq_one_letter_code
_entity_poly.pdbx_strand_id
1 'polypeptide(L)'
;MRNPAAVLALAALSCTATTTPQPSPATAVPAETTPVATTTTTSTTTTPAPSAPEVDHEGDSPQSAVAVPKDAPDGGVRFENEWIYGRFGRFRRHGGGTGVLENRRYDIVDVELADGTRHKVYFDITENWNAWQPPQ
;
A
#
# COMPACT_ATOMS: atom_id res chain seq x y z
N MET A 1 63.31 -6.63 -0.24
CA MET A 1 62.42 -5.55 -0.73
C MET A 1 61.33 -5.36 0.31
N ARG A 2 61.21 -4.14 0.85
CA ARG A 2 60.33 -3.76 1.98
C ARG A 2 58.88 -3.64 1.49
N ASN A 3 57.96 -4.41 2.06
CA ASN A 3 56.52 -4.11 2.00
C ASN A 3 56.15 -3.28 3.24
N PRO A 4 55.57 -2.08 3.09
CA PRO A 4 55.05 -1.34 4.24
C PRO A 4 53.69 -1.88 4.67
N ALA A 5 53.58 -2.08 5.99
CA ALA A 5 52.35 -2.35 6.71
C ALA A 5 51.33 -1.23 6.47
N ALA A 6 50.10 -1.60 6.11
CA ALA A 6 48.95 -0.71 6.13
C ALA A 6 48.08 -1.07 7.35
N VAL A 7 48.04 -0.11 8.27
CA VAL A 7 47.31 -0.12 9.54
C VAL A 7 45.81 -0.01 9.25
N LEU A 8 45.02 -1.03 9.64
CA LEU A 8 43.56 -0.92 9.70
C LEU A 8 43.17 -0.14 10.96
N ALA A 9 42.68 1.09 10.78
CA ALA A 9 42.04 1.85 11.84
C ALA A 9 40.57 1.43 11.97
N LEU A 10 40.23 0.82 13.10
CA LEU A 10 38.85 0.53 13.51
C LEU A 10 38.20 1.85 13.98
N ALA A 11 37.27 2.39 13.22
CA ALA A 11 36.43 3.51 13.67
C ALA A 11 35.14 2.94 14.28
N ALA A 12 35.05 2.95 15.61
CA ALA A 12 33.83 2.64 16.33
C ALA A 12 32.82 3.77 16.14
N LEU A 13 31.68 3.48 15.52
CA LEU A 13 30.54 4.39 15.48
C LEU A 13 29.86 4.39 16.85
N SER A 14 29.99 5.52 17.56
CA SER A 14 29.29 5.80 18.81
C SER A 14 27.81 6.05 18.53
N CYS A 15 26.93 5.18 19.04
CA CYS A 15 25.49 5.42 19.11
C CYS A 15 25.21 6.55 20.11
N THR A 16 24.75 7.71 19.64
CA THR A 16 24.10 8.71 20.50
C THR A 16 22.60 8.62 20.29
N ALA A 17 21.92 7.87 21.17
CA ALA A 17 20.47 7.88 21.27
C ALA A 17 20.02 9.20 21.91
N THR A 18 19.41 10.09 21.12
CA THR A 18 18.75 11.29 21.64
C THR A 18 17.34 10.91 22.09
N THR A 19 17.18 10.81 23.41
CA THR A 19 15.89 10.69 24.11
C THR A 19 15.19 12.05 24.13
N THR A 20 13.99 12.14 23.54
CA THR A 20 13.06 13.25 23.76
C THR A 20 12.01 12.83 24.80
N PRO A 21 11.88 13.52 25.94
CA PRO A 21 10.77 13.32 26.87
C PRO A 21 9.51 14.05 26.38
N GLN A 22 8.37 13.35 26.27
CA GLN A 22 7.05 13.95 26.11
C GLN A 22 6.23 13.74 27.40
N PRO A 23 6.01 14.78 28.24
CA PRO A 23 4.90 14.85 29.19
C PRO A 23 3.64 15.34 28.45
N SER A 24 2.37 15.10 28.81
CA SER A 24 1.69 14.50 29.96
C SER A 24 0.20 14.29 29.52
N PRO A 25 -0.70 13.77 30.38
CA PRO A 25 -1.90 13.03 29.97
C PRO A 25 -3.09 13.92 29.57
N ALA A 26 -3.86 13.45 28.59
CA ALA A 26 -5.16 14.03 28.26
C ALA A 26 -6.22 13.56 29.28
N THR A 27 -6.72 14.55 30.01
CA THR A 27 -7.90 14.57 30.88
C THR A 27 -9.10 13.79 30.35
N ALA A 28 -9.76 13.10 31.28
CA ALA A 28 -10.99 12.34 31.07
C ALA A 28 -12.27 13.22 31.15
N VAL A 29 -13.37 12.61 30.67
CA VAL A 29 -14.81 12.84 31.00
C VAL A 29 -15.54 13.90 30.13
N PRO A 30 -16.86 13.81 29.79
CA PRO A 30 -17.92 12.83 30.11
C PRO A 30 -18.72 12.23 28.93
N ALA A 31 -19.53 11.24 29.28
CA ALA A 31 -20.63 10.65 28.52
C ALA A 31 -21.84 11.60 28.32
N GLU A 32 -22.72 11.15 27.41
CA GLU A 32 -24.17 11.37 27.38
C GLU A 32 -24.70 12.60 26.62
N THR A 33 -25.32 12.33 25.46
CA THR A 33 -26.68 12.81 25.14
C THR A 33 -27.20 12.13 23.87
N THR A 34 -28.15 11.22 24.05
CA THR A 34 -29.14 10.88 23.02
C THR A 34 -29.93 12.12 22.63
N PRO A 35 -30.26 12.27 21.34
CA PRO A 35 -31.64 12.60 21.01
C PRO A 35 -32.26 11.57 20.06
N VAL A 36 -33.37 10.97 20.53
CA VAL A 36 -34.41 10.38 19.68
C VAL A 36 -35.07 11.51 18.90
N ALA A 37 -35.09 11.41 17.58
CA ALA A 37 -35.99 12.19 16.74
C ALA A 37 -36.44 11.36 15.53
N THR A 38 -37.65 10.82 15.67
CA THR A 38 -38.49 10.31 14.57
C THR A 38 -38.67 11.41 13.53
N THR A 39 -38.22 11.19 12.30
CA THR A 39 -38.66 11.99 11.14
C THR A 39 -39.20 11.07 10.05
N THR A 40 -40.53 11.01 10.01
CA THR A 40 -41.32 10.66 8.83
C THR A 40 -40.76 11.42 7.62
N THR A 41 -40.24 10.71 6.62
CA THR A 41 -39.93 11.31 5.32
C THR A 41 -40.86 10.72 4.28
N THR A 42 -41.81 11.55 3.88
CA THR A 42 -42.74 11.43 2.77
C THR A 42 -42.02 11.00 1.50
N SER A 43 -42.47 9.91 0.88
CA SER A 43 -42.06 9.50 -0.47
C SER A 43 -42.56 10.53 -1.49
N THR A 44 -41.72 11.48 -1.86
CA THR A 44 -41.89 12.26 -3.10
C THR A 44 -41.04 11.63 -4.19
N THR A 45 -41.73 11.06 -5.19
CA THR A 45 -41.19 10.56 -6.44
C THR A 45 -40.20 11.56 -7.03
N THR A 46 -38.91 11.26 -6.88
CA THR A 46 -37.81 12.01 -7.49
C THR A 46 -37.39 11.22 -8.71
N THR A 47 -37.54 11.83 -9.90
CA THR A 47 -36.88 11.40 -11.14
C THR A 47 -35.44 11.00 -10.80
N PRO A 48 -34.97 9.79 -11.11
CA PRO A 48 -33.61 9.40 -10.75
C PRO A 48 -32.64 10.35 -11.44
N ALA A 49 -31.96 11.16 -10.65
CA ALA A 49 -30.76 11.85 -11.11
C ALA A 49 -29.78 10.77 -11.60
N PRO A 50 -29.02 11.00 -12.68
CA PRO A 50 -27.99 10.06 -13.08
C PRO A 50 -27.04 9.88 -11.89
N SER A 51 -26.90 8.63 -11.41
CA SER A 51 -25.92 8.30 -10.40
C SER A 51 -24.55 8.78 -10.88
N ALA A 52 -23.85 9.56 -10.06
CA ALA A 52 -22.46 9.89 -10.33
C ALA A 52 -21.69 8.58 -10.53
N PRO A 53 -20.71 8.53 -11.44
CA PRO A 53 -19.91 7.32 -11.64
C PRO A 53 -19.26 6.95 -10.30
N GLU A 54 -19.50 5.71 -9.84
CA GLU A 54 -18.78 5.18 -8.69
C GLU A 54 -17.29 5.19 -9.01
N VAL A 55 -16.50 5.78 -8.12
CA VAL A 55 -15.04 5.76 -8.24
C VAL A 55 -14.59 4.34 -7.96
N ASP A 56 -13.91 3.75 -8.93
CA ASP A 56 -13.32 2.43 -8.77
C ASP A 56 -12.05 2.53 -7.91
N HIS A 57 -12.03 1.83 -6.78
CA HIS A 57 -10.96 1.82 -5.78
C HIS A 57 -10.12 0.53 -5.78
N GLU A 58 -10.28 -0.31 -6.80
CA GLU A 58 -9.47 -1.51 -6.96
C GLU A 58 -7.98 -1.17 -7.04
N GLY A 59 -7.17 -1.87 -6.25
CA GLY A 59 -5.72 -1.68 -6.15
C GLY A 59 -5.26 -0.54 -5.23
N ASP A 60 -6.16 0.28 -4.67
CA ASP A 60 -5.78 1.45 -3.86
C ASP A 60 -5.32 1.10 -2.43
N SER A 61 -5.62 -0.11 -1.95
CA SER A 61 -5.34 -0.54 -0.57
C SER A 61 -5.16 -2.06 -0.48
N PRO A 62 -4.61 -2.59 0.64
CA PRO A 62 -4.60 -4.04 0.88
C PRO A 62 -5.98 -4.70 0.87
N GLN A 63 -7.02 -3.99 1.29
CA GLN A 63 -8.40 -4.47 1.33
C GLN A 63 -9.02 -4.57 -0.07
N SER A 64 -8.63 -3.67 -0.97
CA SER A 64 -9.05 -3.64 -2.37
C SER A 64 -7.97 -4.16 -3.33
N ALA A 65 -6.99 -4.91 -2.83
CA ALA A 65 -5.85 -5.36 -3.62
C ALA A 65 -6.26 -6.25 -4.79
N VAL A 66 -5.58 -6.08 -5.91
CA VAL A 66 -5.82 -6.87 -7.13
C VAL A 66 -5.25 -8.27 -6.93
N ALA A 67 -6.09 -9.30 -7.08
CA ALA A 67 -5.64 -10.68 -6.94
C ALA A 67 -4.76 -11.10 -8.13
N VAL A 68 -3.51 -11.50 -7.86
CA VAL A 68 -2.61 -12.04 -8.89
C VAL A 68 -2.88 -13.54 -9.06
N PRO A 69 -3.13 -14.03 -10.29
CA PRO A 69 -3.34 -15.44 -10.53
C PRO A 69 -2.18 -16.31 -10.03
N LYS A 70 -2.53 -17.47 -9.47
CA LYS A 70 -1.56 -18.44 -8.94
C LYS A 70 -0.50 -18.84 -9.98
N ASP A 71 -0.92 -18.98 -11.22
CA ASP A 71 -0.12 -19.40 -12.37
C ASP A 71 0.41 -18.24 -13.22
N ALA A 72 0.29 -16.99 -12.72
CA ALA A 72 0.84 -15.84 -13.41
C ALA A 72 2.37 -16.00 -13.56
N PRO A 73 2.91 -15.84 -14.79
CA PRO A 73 4.32 -16.04 -15.06
C PRO A 73 5.18 -14.96 -14.39
N ASP A 74 6.49 -15.21 -14.33
CA ASP A 74 7.49 -14.25 -13.83
C ASP A 74 7.19 -13.73 -12.42
N GLY A 75 6.61 -14.58 -11.56
CA GLY A 75 6.21 -14.21 -10.20
C GLY A 75 5.11 -13.15 -10.15
N GLY A 76 4.28 -13.04 -11.19
CA GLY A 76 3.16 -12.09 -11.24
C GLY A 76 3.48 -10.74 -11.87
N VAL A 77 4.76 -10.39 -12.04
CA VAL A 77 5.20 -9.05 -12.48
C VAL A 77 4.59 -8.63 -13.83
N ARG A 78 4.45 -9.60 -14.75
CA ARG A 78 3.82 -9.32 -16.05
C ARG A 78 2.34 -8.94 -15.89
N PHE A 79 1.60 -9.71 -15.10
CA PHE A 79 0.19 -9.45 -14.84
C PHE A 79 -0.01 -8.07 -14.20
N GLU A 80 0.79 -7.73 -13.19
CA GLU A 80 0.73 -6.43 -12.53
C GLU A 80 0.94 -5.28 -13.53
N ASN A 81 1.97 -5.38 -14.38
CA ASN A 81 2.25 -4.35 -15.38
C ASN A 81 1.13 -4.19 -16.41
N GLU A 82 0.57 -5.30 -16.87
CA GLU A 82 -0.56 -5.30 -17.80
C GLU A 82 -1.81 -4.68 -17.16
N TRP A 83 -2.09 -5.00 -15.88
CA TRP A 83 -3.21 -4.42 -15.14
C TRP A 83 -3.02 -2.90 -14.92
N ILE A 84 -1.85 -2.46 -14.47
CA ILE A 84 -1.54 -1.02 -14.27
C ILE A 84 -1.67 -0.28 -15.61
N TYR A 85 -1.16 -0.85 -16.69
CA TYR A 85 -1.28 -0.25 -18.02
C TYR A 85 -2.75 -0.15 -18.47
N GLY A 86 -3.54 -1.20 -18.23
CA GLY A 86 -4.96 -1.22 -18.57
C GLY A 86 -5.76 -0.15 -17.81
N ARG A 87 -5.39 0.13 -16.56
CA ARG A 87 -6.09 1.09 -15.70
C ARG A 87 -5.63 2.54 -15.87
N PHE A 88 -4.33 2.77 -15.90
CA PHE A 88 -3.75 4.12 -15.86
C PHE A 88 -3.06 4.54 -17.17
N GLY A 89 -2.93 3.64 -18.14
CA GLY A 89 -2.20 3.89 -19.38
C GLY A 89 -0.69 3.86 -19.18
N ARG A 90 0.04 4.79 -19.83
CA ARG A 90 1.50 4.85 -19.72
C ARG A 90 1.91 5.21 -18.29
N PHE A 91 2.79 4.40 -17.71
CA PHE A 91 3.36 4.61 -16.39
C PHE A 91 4.85 4.32 -16.37
N ARG A 92 5.54 4.79 -15.33
CA ARG A 92 6.89 4.38 -14.96
C ARG A 92 6.85 3.77 -13.57
N ARG A 93 7.43 2.58 -13.37
CA ARG A 93 7.67 2.08 -12.01
C ARG A 93 8.73 2.97 -11.35
N HIS A 94 8.37 3.62 -10.25
CA HIS A 94 9.27 4.41 -9.42
C HIS A 94 9.93 3.53 -8.34
N GLY A 95 9.21 2.53 -7.85
CA GLY A 95 9.71 1.58 -6.87
C GLY A 95 8.65 0.58 -6.45
N GLY A 96 8.92 -0.11 -5.36
CA GLY A 96 7.95 -1.06 -4.78
C GLY A 96 8.58 -1.93 -3.71
N GLY A 97 7.81 -2.89 -3.25
CA GLY A 97 8.27 -3.91 -2.32
C GLY A 97 7.15 -4.84 -1.88
N THR A 98 7.55 -5.94 -1.25
CA THR A 98 6.63 -6.95 -0.77
C THR A 98 6.33 -6.76 0.72
N GLY A 99 5.07 -6.89 1.11
CA GLY A 99 4.61 -6.80 2.49
C GLY A 99 3.76 -7.98 2.90
N VAL A 100 3.62 -8.21 4.22
CA VAL A 100 2.69 -9.21 4.76
C VAL A 100 1.76 -8.51 5.74
N LEU A 101 0.45 -8.72 5.56
CA LEU A 101 -0.59 -8.21 6.44
C LEU A 101 -1.68 -9.29 6.57
N GLU A 102 -2.06 -9.63 7.80
CA GLU A 102 -3.12 -10.62 8.08
C GLU A 102 -2.93 -11.96 7.34
N ASN A 103 -1.69 -12.44 7.31
CA ASN A 103 -1.30 -13.71 6.65
C ASN A 103 -1.48 -13.71 5.11
N ARG A 104 -1.79 -12.56 4.51
CA ARG A 104 -1.73 -12.33 3.06
C ARG A 104 -0.43 -11.62 2.70
N ARG A 105 0.13 -11.95 1.54
CA ARG A 105 1.32 -11.32 1.00
C ARG A 105 0.94 -10.42 -0.15
N TYR A 106 1.47 -9.20 -0.14
CA TYR A 106 1.18 -8.19 -1.13
C TYR A 106 2.44 -7.75 -1.84
N ASP A 107 2.36 -7.53 -3.15
CA ASP A 107 3.31 -6.66 -3.83
C ASP A 107 2.74 -5.24 -3.90
N ILE A 108 3.57 -4.26 -3.55
CA ILE A 108 3.20 -2.85 -3.51
C ILE A 108 4.02 -2.15 -4.57
N VAL A 109 3.37 -1.68 -5.63
CA VAL A 109 4.03 -1.06 -6.78
C VAL A 109 3.79 0.45 -6.74
N ASP A 110 4.88 1.22 -6.66
CA ASP A 110 4.84 2.68 -6.74
C ASP A 110 5.08 3.09 -8.20
N VAL A 111 4.09 3.74 -8.81
CA VAL A 111 4.13 4.17 -10.22
C VAL A 111 3.99 5.68 -10.34
N GLU A 112 4.71 6.23 -11.30
CA GLU A 112 4.54 7.60 -11.79
C GLU A 112 3.69 7.56 -13.07
N LEU A 113 2.58 8.30 -13.08
CA LEU A 113 1.66 8.39 -14.20
C LEU A 113 2.10 9.45 -15.22
N ALA A 114 1.43 9.53 -16.36
CA ALA A 114 1.77 10.46 -17.44
C ALA A 114 1.67 11.95 -17.05
N ASP A 115 0.85 12.28 -16.05
CA ASP A 115 0.72 13.62 -15.47
C ASP A 115 1.78 13.92 -14.38
N GLY A 116 2.67 12.96 -14.10
CA GLY A 116 3.71 13.05 -13.09
C GLY A 116 3.23 12.72 -11.66
N THR A 117 1.95 12.39 -11.47
CA THR A 117 1.44 11.97 -10.17
C THR A 117 1.96 10.59 -9.79
N ARG A 118 2.08 10.34 -8.49
CA ARG A 118 2.52 9.04 -7.96
C ARG A 118 1.34 8.29 -7.38
N HIS A 119 1.23 7.02 -7.74
CA HIS A 119 0.21 6.10 -7.26
C HIS A 119 0.86 4.85 -6.69
N LYS A 120 0.32 4.36 -5.56
CA LYS A 120 0.67 3.04 -5.03
C LYS A 120 -0.44 2.07 -5.38
N VAL A 121 -0.07 0.93 -5.95
CA VAL A 121 -0.98 -0.14 -6.32
C VAL A 121 -0.64 -1.37 -5.49
N TYR A 122 -1.66 -1.99 -4.90
CA TYR A 122 -1.56 -3.17 -4.06
C TYR A 122 -2.04 -4.40 -4.82
N PHE A 123 -1.19 -5.41 -4.90
CA PHE A 123 -1.47 -6.70 -5.52
C PHE A 123 -1.42 -7.78 -4.46
N ASP A 124 -2.46 -8.59 -4.32
CA ASP A 124 -2.41 -9.79 -3.50
C ASP A 124 -1.71 -10.90 -4.28
N ILE A 125 -0.48 -11.21 -3.86
CA ILE A 125 0.35 -12.25 -4.45
C ILE A 125 0.36 -13.53 -3.61
N THR A 126 -0.53 -13.68 -2.63
CA THR A 126 -0.50 -14.82 -1.68
C THR A 126 -0.50 -16.16 -2.41
N GLU A 127 -1.43 -16.36 -3.35
CA GLU A 127 -1.53 -17.62 -4.10
C GLU A 127 -0.37 -17.79 -5.09
N ASN A 128 0.01 -16.73 -5.80
CA ASN A 128 1.14 -16.74 -6.73
C ASN A 128 2.46 -17.08 -6.03
N TRP A 129 2.72 -16.44 -4.89
CA TRP A 129 3.90 -16.65 -4.06
C TRP A 129 4.01 -18.10 -3.56
N ASN A 130 2.89 -18.68 -3.12
CA ASN A 130 2.85 -20.06 -2.65
C ASN A 130 3.10 -21.09 -3.76
N ALA A 131 2.85 -20.71 -5.02
CA ALA A 131 3.09 -21.55 -6.19
C ALA A 131 4.47 -21.36 -6.81
N TRP A 132 5.18 -20.29 -6.45
CA TRP A 132 6.45 -19.94 -7.04
C TRP A 132 7.53 -20.98 -6.69
N GLN A 133 8.28 -21.39 -7.72
CA GLN A 133 9.43 -22.28 -7.59
C GLN A 133 10.65 -21.58 -8.18
N PRO A 134 11.81 -21.60 -7.50
CA PRO A 134 13.04 -21.06 -8.06
C PRO A 134 13.44 -21.89 -9.30
N PRO A 135 14.01 -21.24 -10.34
CA PRO A 135 14.61 -21.98 -11.45
C PRO A 135 15.69 -22.94 -10.92
N GLN A 136 15.66 -24.18 -11.42
CA GLN A 136 16.64 -25.23 -11.12
C GLN A 136 17.91 -25.06 -11.94
#